data_AF-A0AAD1YPG5-F1
#
_entry.id   AF-A0AAD1YPG5-F1
#
_cell.length_a   1.000
_cell.length_b   1.000
_cell.length_c   1.000
_cell.angle_alpha   90.00
_cell.angle_beta   90.00
_cell.angle_gamma   90.00
#
_symmetry.space_group_name_H-M   'P 1'
#
loop_
_entity.id
_entity.type
_entity.pdbx_description
1 polymer ?
#
loop_
_entity_poly.entity_id
_entity_poly.type
_entity_poly.pdbx_seq_one_letter_code
_entity_poly.pdbx_strand_id
1 'polypeptide(L)'
;MVAEGVWADADDYRLIGALFSLDASCIEDVHWDNLLDHRSGDVLEAMEPMILHIGHHGSKSFAEQVEVLAHRNRLYLFEAREAWDSNSVNQGFHDVAIL
;
A
#
# COMPACT_ATOMS: atom_id res chain seq x y z
N MET A 1 -14.01 1.37 0.84
CA MET A 1 -13.19 1.92 -0.26
C MET A 1 -12.62 0.85 -1.20
N VAL A 2 -11.71 -0.05 -0.78
CA VAL A 2 -11.20 -1.12 -1.68
C VAL A 2 -12.26 -2.13 -2.09
N ALA A 3 -13.00 -2.67 -1.11
CA ALA A 3 -14.08 -3.63 -1.36
C ALA A 3 -15.25 -3.05 -2.18
N GLU A 4 -15.37 -1.72 -2.23
CA GLU A 4 -16.36 -1.00 -3.02
C GLU A 4 -15.86 -0.67 -4.44
N GLY A 5 -14.61 -1.03 -4.77
CA GLY A 5 -13.98 -0.73 -6.05
C GLY A 5 -13.60 0.74 -6.25
N VAL A 6 -13.73 1.56 -5.21
CA VAL A 6 -13.42 3.00 -5.24
C VAL A 6 -11.92 3.23 -5.11
N TRP A 7 -11.21 2.38 -4.37
CA TRP A 7 -9.77 2.46 -4.11
C TRP A 7 -9.07 1.19 -4.59
N ALA A 8 -8.01 1.30 -5.37
CA ALA A 8 -7.26 0.13 -5.81
C ALA A 8 -6.19 -0.24 -4.78
N ASP A 9 -5.80 -1.51 -4.69
CA ASP A 9 -4.64 -1.91 -3.88
C ASP A 9 -3.38 -1.12 -4.27
N ALA A 10 -3.26 -0.76 -5.56
CA ALA A 10 -2.19 0.10 -6.07
C ALA A 10 -2.17 1.51 -5.43
N ASP A 11 -3.33 2.03 -5.03
CA ASP A 11 -3.47 3.35 -4.42
C ASP A 11 -2.93 3.36 -2.99
N ASP A 12 -3.00 2.25 -2.24
CA ASP A 12 -2.38 2.11 -0.91
C ASP A 12 -0.86 2.33 -0.98
N TYR A 13 -0.19 1.74 -1.98
CA TYR A 13 1.25 1.89 -2.16
C TYR A 13 1.63 3.31 -2.57
N ARG A 14 0.83 3.94 -3.43
CA ARG A 14 1.06 5.33 -3.87
C ARG A 14 0.90 6.29 -2.69
N LEU A 15 -0.14 6.11 -1.90
CA LEU A 15 -0.39 6.89 -0.68
C LEU A 15 0.78 6.77 0.29
N ILE A 16 1.15 5.56 0.68
CA ILE A 16 2.23 5.33 1.66
C ILE A 16 3.58 5.80 1.11
N GLY A 17 3.86 5.59 -0.18
CA GLY A 17 5.07 6.09 -0.82
C GLY A 17 5.15 7.63 -0.84
N ALA A 18 4.03 8.30 -1.10
CA ALA A 18 3.95 9.75 -1.07
C ALA A 18 4.15 10.30 0.35
N LEU A 19 3.48 9.72 1.35
CA LEU A 19 3.64 10.11 2.76
C LEU A 19 5.06 9.88 3.27
N PHE A 20 5.66 8.74 2.93
CA PHE A 20 7.04 8.43 3.31
C PHE A 20 8.04 9.41 2.68
N SER A 21 7.79 9.85 1.44
CA SER A 21 8.66 10.81 0.75
C SER A 21 8.46 12.25 1.24
N LEU A 22 7.25 12.58 1.70
CA LEU A 22 6.89 13.90 2.21
C LEU A 22 7.51 14.18 3.58
N ASP A 23 7.81 13.13 4.36
CA ASP A 23 8.38 13.21 5.72
C ASP A 23 7.56 14.14 6.65
N ALA A 24 6.24 14.05 6.53
CA ALA A 24 5.31 14.87 7.31
C ALA A 24 5.33 14.46 8.78
N SER A 25 5.24 15.45 9.68
CA SER A 25 5.32 15.21 11.12
C SER A 25 3.97 14.84 11.75
N CYS A 26 2.86 15.27 11.13
CA CYS A 26 1.50 14.99 11.54
C CYS A 26 0.51 15.02 10.36
N ILE A 27 -0.74 14.65 10.62
CA ILE A 27 -1.80 14.54 9.61
C ILE A 27 -2.19 15.91 9.03
N GLU A 28 -2.01 16.97 9.81
CA GLU A 28 -2.31 18.36 9.42
C GLU A 28 -1.25 18.96 8.48
N ASP A 29 -0.02 18.44 8.50
CA ASP A 29 1.08 18.89 7.62
C ASP A 29 0.92 18.39 6.18
N VAL A 30 -0.05 17.51 5.94
CA VAL A 30 -0.25 16.87 4.64
C VAL A 30 -1.33 17.61 3.84
N HIS A 31 -0.97 18.03 2.63
CA HIS A 31 -1.91 18.56 1.66
C HIS A 31 -2.66 17.43 0.94
N TRP A 32 -3.65 16.84 1.61
CA TRP A 32 -4.39 15.65 1.15
C TRP A 32 -4.99 15.76 -0.25
N ASP A 33 -5.52 16.93 -0.62
CA ASP A 33 -6.13 17.17 -1.94
C ASP A 33 -5.12 17.13 -3.10
N ASN A 34 -3.84 17.32 -2.80
CA ASN A 34 -2.75 17.35 -3.78
C ASN A 34 -1.68 16.28 -3.54
N LEU A 35 -1.94 15.34 -2.61
CA LEU A 35 -0.95 14.31 -2.26
C LEU A 35 -0.77 13.28 -3.38
N LEU A 36 -1.85 13.00 -4.12
CA LEU A 36 -1.88 12.05 -5.23
C LEU A 36 -2.45 12.74 -6.47
N ASP A 37 -1.65 12.95 -7.51
CA ASP A 37 -2.03 13.71 -8.72
C ASP A 37 -3.32 13.20 -9.41
N HIS A 38 -3.66 11.92 -9.23
CA HIS A 38 -4.80 11.26 -9.85
C HIS A 38 -6.04 11.14 -8.94
N ARG A 39 -5.98 11.66 -7.71
CA ARG A 39 -7.03 11.53 -6.67
C ARG A 39 -7.24 12.86 -5.96
N SER A 40 -8.48 13.21 -5.66
CA SER A 40 -8.81 14.41 -4.88
C SER A 40 -9.87 14.08 -3.84
N GLY A 41 -9.63 14.47 -2.59
CA GLY A 41 -10.63 14.49 -1.52
C GLY A 41 -10.87 13.17 -0.77
N ASP A 42 -10.51 12.01 -1.33
CA ASP A 42 -10.74 10.69 -0.71
C ASP A 42 -9.49 10.10 -0.02
N VAL A 43 -8.34 10.78 -0.15
CA VAL A 43 -7.04 10.26 0.28
C VAL A 43 -6.90 10.20 1.82
N LEU A 44 -7.42 11.20 2.52
CA LEU A 44 -7.43 11.21 3.99
C LEU A 44 -8.34 10.08 4.54
N GLU A 45 -9.54 9.91 3.96
CA GLU A 45 -10.48 8.86 4.34
C GLU A 45 -9.92 7.46 4.08
N ALA A 46 -9.08 7.30 3.05
CA ALA A 46 -8.37 6.04 2.79
C ALA A 46 -7.27 5.76 3.81
N MET A 47 -6.64 6.79 4.38
CA MET A 47 -5.56 6.64 5.36
C MET A 47 -6.08 6.16 6.73
N GLU A 48 -7.21 6.70 7.21
CA GLU A 48 -7.71 6.42 8.57
C GLU A 48 -7.88 4.91 8.86
N PRO A 49 -8.50 4.10 7.98
CA PRO A 49 -8.57 2.65 8.18
C PRO A 49 -7.21 1.98 8.22
N MET A 50 -6.21 2.46 7.48
CA MET A 50 -4.87 1.88 7.50
C MET A 50 -4.22 2.05 8.87
N ILE A 51 -4.37 3.24 9.49
CA ILE A 51 -3.89 3.56 10.85
C ILE A 51 -4.62 2.73 11.92
N LEU A 52 -5.90 2.42 11.70
CA LEU A 52 -6.65 1.55 12.62
C LEU A 52 -6.18 0.09 12.54
N HIS A 53 -5.81 -0.39 11.35
CA HIS A 53 -5.43 -1.80 11.11
C HIS A 53 -3.96 -2.13 11.38
N ILE A 54 -3.11 -1.13 11.61
CA ILE A 54 -1.69 -1.28 12.00
C ILE A 54 -1.54 -1.72 13.49
N GLY A 55 -2.65 -1.80 14.24
CA GLY A 55 -2.71 -2.44 15.55
C GLY A 55 -2.02 -1.62 16.65
N HIS A 56 -1.16 -2.24 17.47
CA HIS A 56 -0.46 -1.57 18.57
C HIS A 56 0.42 -0.38 18.13
N HIS A 57 0.74 -0.31 16.85
CA HIS A 57 1.52 0.79 16.28
C HIS A 57 0.68 2.03 15.95
N GLY A 58 -0.66 1.97 16.05
CA GLY A 58 -1.55 3.13 15.84
C GLY A 58 -1.44 4.22 16.93
N SER A 59 -0.76 3.95 18.05
CA SER A 59 -0.45 4.95 19.09
C SER A 59 0.92 5.62 18.91
N LYS A 60 1.70 5.23 17.90
CA LYS A 60 2.99 5.84 17.57
C LYS A 60 2.82 7.23 16.96
N SER A 61 3.91 7.97 16.83
CA SER A 61 3.88 9.23 16.06
C SER A 61 3.50 8.97 14.60
N PHE A 62 2.98 9.99 13.93
CA PHE A 62 2.56 9.88 12.53
C PHE A 62 3.68 9.38 11.62
N ALA A 63 4.89 9.94 11.75
CA ALA A 63 6.07 9.50 11.01
C ALA A 63 6.37 7.99 11.24
N GLU A 64 6.36 7.53 12.49
CA GLU A 64 6.56 6.12 12.80
C GLU A 64 5.43 5.22 12.25
N GLN A 65 4.19 5.70 12.23
CA GLN A 65 3.07 4.96 11.62
C GLN A 65 3.30 4.79 10.11
N VAL A 66 3.73 5.86 9.43
CA VAL A 66 4.07 5.85 8.00
C VAL A 66 5.24 4.90 7.72
N GLU A 67 6.29 4.91 8.54
CA GLU A 67 7.42 3.98 8.42
C GLU A 67 7.00 2.51 8.57
N VAL A 68 6.16 2.20 9.56
CA VAL A 68 5.66 0.83 9.78
C VAL A 68 4.80 0.38 8.60
N LEU A 69 3.93 1.26 8.10
CA LEU A 69 3.11 0.98 6.92
C LEU A 69 3.97 0.76 5.67
N ALA A 70 5.00 1.59 5.45
CA ALA A 70 5.94 1.45 4.35
C ALA A 70 6.71 0.12 4.42
N HIS A 71 7.16 -0.27 5.63
CA HIS A 71 7.83 -1.54 5.84
C HIS A 71 6.91 -2.73 5.56
N ARG A 72 5.68 -2.71 6.09
CA ARG A 72 4.69 -3.77 5.87
C ARG A 72 4.34 -3.93 4.39
N ASN A 73 4.11 -2.83 3.68
CA ASN A 73 3.83 -2.86 2.25
C ASN A 73 4.99 -3.40 1.43
N ARG A 74 6.23 -3.06 1.80
CA ARG A 74 7.42 -3.61 1.16
C ARG A 74 7.51 -5.13 1.34
N LEU A 75 7.22 -5.63 2.55
CA LEU A 75 7.19 -7.07 2.81
C LEU A 75 6.11 -7.76 1.97
N TYR A 76 4.91 -7.20 1.91
CA TYR A 76 3.83 -7.76 1.10
C TYR A 76 4.18 -7.83 -0.40
N LEU A 77 4.82 -6.78 -0.96
CA LEU A 77 5.28 -6.80 -2.35
C LEU A 77 6.33 -7.87 -2.60
N PHE A 78 7.22 -8.10 -1.64
CA PHE A 78 8.22 -9.17 -1.72
C PHE A 78 7.55 -10.55 -1.70
N GLU A 79 6.63 -10.79 -0.76
CA GLU A 79 5.87 -12.04 -0.67
C GLU A 79 5.02 -12.29 -1.92
N ALA A 80 4.34 -11.27 -2.44
CA ALA A 80 3.56 -11.36 -3.67
C ALA A 80 4.45 -11.71 -4.87
N ARG A 81 5.67 -11.17 -4.92
CA ARG A 81 6.64 -11.48 -5.96
C ARG A 81 7.17 -12.91 -5.84
N GLU A 82 7.56 -13.35 -4.64
CA GLU A 82 7.99 -14.74 -4.40
C GLU A 82 6.89 -15.75 -4.75
N ALA A 83 5.63 -15.45 -4.42
CA ALA A 83 4.49 -16.28 -4.80
C ALA A 83 4.28 -16.34 -6.31
N TRP A 84 4.44 -15.22 -7.02
CA TRP A 84 4.38 -15.18 -8.49
C TRP A 84 5.54 -15.94 -9.14
N ASP A 85 6.78 -15.75 -8.65
CA ASP A 85 7.96 -16.47 -9.14
C ASP A 85 7.78 -17.99 -8.89
N SER A 86 7.27 -18.40 -7.73
CA SER A 86 7.00 -19.81 -7.40
C SER A 86 5.86 -20.41 -8.23
N ASN A 87 4.85 -19.62 -8.57
CA ASN A 87 3.76 -20.05 -9.46
C ASN A 87 4.19 -20.10 -10.93
N SER A 88 5.06 -19.19 -11.37
CA SER A 88 5.59 -19.20 -12.74
C SER A 88 6.55 -20.37 -12.99
N VAL A 89 7.29 -20.82 -11.96
CA VAL A 89 8.07 -22.07 -12.01
C VAL A 89 7.17 -23.31 -12.14
N ASN A 90 5.95 -23.29 -11.57
CA ASN A 90 4.98 -24.39 -11.70
C ASN A 90 4.16 -24.36 -13.00
N GLN A 91 4.12 -23.22 -13.71
CA GLN A 91 3.48 -23.09 -15.03
C GLN A 91 4.40 -23.57 -16.18
N GLY A 92 5.67 -23.89 -15.90
CA GLY A 92 6.67 -24.30 -16.90
C GLY A 92 6.58 -25.74 -17.43
N PHE A 93 5.56 -26.53 -17.06
CA PHE A 93 5.44 -27.94 -17.50
C PHE A 93 4.09 -28.31 -18.12
N HIS A 94 3.28 -27.34 -18.58
CA HIS A 94 1.98 -27.64 -19.19
C HIS A 94 1.81 -27.25 -20.66
N ASP A 95 2.90 -26.91 -21.36
CA ASP A 95 2.86 -26.52 -22.79
C ASP A 95 3.85 -27.29 -23.69
N VAL A 96 4.22 -28.52 -23.32
CA VAL A 96 4.90 -29.46 -24.24
C VAL A 96 4.25 -30.84 -24.13
N ALA A 97 3.03 -30.99 -24.66
CA ALA A 97 2.55 -32.24 -25.24
C ALA A 97 1.08 -32.13 -25.69
N ILE A 98 0.79 -31.39 -26.77
CA ILE A 98 -0.18 -31.82 -27.79
C ILE A 98 0.33 -31.30 -29.14
N LEU A 99 1.05 -32.17 -29.86
CA LEU A 99 1.10 -32.16 -31.32
C LEU A 99 -0.11 -32.95 -31.84
#